data_AF-A0A371YW39-F1
#
_entry.id   AF-A0A371YW39-F1
#
_cell.length_a   1.000
_cell.length_b   1.000
_cell.length_c   1.000
_cell.angle_alpha   90.00
_cell.angle_beta   90.00
_cell.angle_gamma   90.00
#
_symmetry.space_group_name_H-M   'P 1'
#
loop_
_entity.id
_entity.type
_entity.pdbx_description
1 polymer ?
#
loop_
_entity_poly.entity_id
_entity_poly.type
_entity_poly.pdbx_seq_one_letter_code
_entity_poly.pdbx_strand_id
1 'polypeptide(L)'
;WAALMGGVGVAMLCVTPVVWWNATHGWASFARQGGRTADWHPGRAFQFLSELLLGQVGLMTPGIAAFFIWGQVCLLRRARQLPGARLLACMSVLPACVFVQHAVGDRVQANWPVVIYPMLAVGAALVVWRWWRWAMGGGLVIGALVYAQALFAPLPLSAHTDVALRQMAGWRSLAGQIATTARPGEFIAACDYGTAAELATVMPPRYPVVGMEARWALFDLPHGVSGDGIMVCNPRRTFSHDAFTSVERIGTLLRGRHGRTAEAVDLYRVHMRDDLSPALRLSIACLPASGER
;
A
#
# COMPACT_ATOMS: atom_id res chain seq x y z
N TRP A 1 -4.12 1.21 -40.17
CA TRP A 1 -2.69 1.52 -40.00
C TRP A 1 -2.46 2.90 -39.38
N ALA A 2 -2.96 4.01 -39.94
CA ALA A 2 -2.76 5.35 -39.35
C ALA A 2 -3.23 5.49 -37.88
N ALA A 3 -4.43 5.01 -37.53
CA ALA A 3 -4.92 5.03 -36.15
C ALA A 3 -4.10 4.14 -35.18
N LEU A 4 -3.57 3.02 -35.67
CA LEU A 4 -2.68 2.15 -34.90
C LEU A 4 -1.34 2.85 -34.64
N MET A 5 -0.75 3.46 -35.67
CA MET A 5 0.49 4.23 -35.57
C MET A 5 0.32 5.46 -34.68
N GLY A 6 -0.83 6.14 -34.75
CA GLY A 6 -1.17 7.24 -33.84
C GLY A 6 -1.27 6.77 -32.40
N GLY A 7 -1.93 5.64 -32.15
CA GLY A 7 -2.00 5.04 -30.82
C GLY A 7 -0.64 4.64 -30.25
N VAL A 8 0.21 3.99 -31.06
CA VAL A 8 1.59 3.66 -30.68
C VAL A 8 2.41 4.93 -30.43
N GLY A 9 2.26 5.96 -31.27
CA GLY A 9 2.93 7.25 -31.10
C GLY A 9 2.58 7.92 -29.77
N VAL A 10 1.29 7.96 -29.42
CA VAL A 10 0.83 8.48 -28.12
C VAL A 10 1.35 7.62 -26.97
N ALA A 11 1.29 6.28 -27.09
CA ALA A 11 1.82 5.39 -26.05
C ALA A 11 3.32 5.61 -25.81
N MET A 12 4.10 5.75 -26.89
CA MET A 12 5.53 6.06 -26.80
C MET A 12 5.73 7.41 -26.12
N LEU A 13 5.03 8.47 -26.55
CA LEU A 13 5.12 9.80 -25.93
C LEU A 13 4.83 9.77 -24.43
N CYS A 14 3.83 8.99 -23.99
CA CYS A 14 3.50 8.84 -22.58
C CYS A 14 4.55 8.03 -21.79
N VAL A 15 5.20 7.05 -22.42
CA VAL A 15 6.18 6.17 -21.76
C VAL A 15 7.59 6.76 -21.79
N THR A 16 7.93 7.61 -22.75
CA THR A 16 9.27 8.20 -22.92
C THR A 16 9.78 8.90 -21.66
N PRO A 17 9.01 9.75 -20.95
CA PRO A 17 9.51 10.41 -19.73
C PRO A 17 9.91 9.40 -18.64
N VAL A 18 9.16 8.30 -18.51
CA VAL A 18 9.43 7.24 -17.52
C VAL A 18 10.72 6.49 -17.88
N VAL A 19 10.89 6.13 -19.15
CA VAL A 19 12.09 5.42 -19.62
C VAL A 19 13.32 6.32 -19.52
N TRP A 20 13.19 7.59 -19.95
CA TRP A 20 14.29 8.56 -19.90
C TRP A 20 14.74 8.82 -18.46
N TRP A 21 13.80 9.05 -17.53
CA TRP A 21 14.14 9.23 -16.12
C TRP A 21 14.83 8.00 -15.53
N ASN A 22 14.34 6.77 -15.82
CA ASN A 22 15.02 5.56 -15.36
C ASN A 22 16.43 5.42 -15.95
N ALA A 23 16.61 5.72 -17.24
CA ALA A 23 17.92 5.63 -17.88
C ALA A 23 18.95 6.58 -17.25
N THR A 24 18.51 7.75 -16.76
CA THR A 24 19.39 8.71 -16.07
C THR A 24 19.53 8.47 -14.56
N HIS A 25 18.72 7.57 -13.97
CA HIS A 25 18.69 7.28 -12.53
C HIS A 25 18.93 5.79 -12.23
N GLY A 26 19.80 5.14 -13.01
CA GLY A 26 20.24 3.76 -12.74
C GLY A 26 19.11 2.72 -12.77
N TRP A 27 18.06 2.98 -13.54
CA TRP A 27 16.87 2.12 -13.68
C TRP A 27 16.14 1.85 -12.37
N ALA A 28 16.24 2.76 -11.39
CA ALA A 28 15.79 2.57 -10.02
C ALA A 28 14.35 2.05 -9.88
N SER A 29 13.39 2.62 -10.64
CA SER A 29 11.99 2.21 -10.54
C SER A 29 11.74 0.83 -11.16
N PHE A 30 12.46 0.45 -12.21
CA PHE A 30 12.33 -0.86 -12.85
C PHE A 30 12.99 -1.96 -12.03
N ALA A 31 14.19 -1.70 -11.49
CA ALA A 31 14.84 -2.60 -10.54
C ALA A 31 13.93 -2.89 -9.33
N ARG A 32 13.28 -1.84 -8.80
CA ARG A 32 12.37 -1.99 -7.67
C ARG A 32 11.08 -2.75 -8.00
N GLN A 33 10.53 -2.59 -9.19
CA GLN A 33 9.36 -3.35 -9.63
C GLN A 33 9.72 -4.82 -9.92
N GLY A 34 10.91 -5.08 -10.47
CA GLY A 34 11.42 -6.40 -10.79
C GLY A 34 11.85 -7.23 -9.58
N GLY A 35 12.20 -6.61 -8.45
CA GLY A 35 12.65 -7.29 -7.22
C GLY A 35 11.59 -8.21 -6.56
N ARG A 36 10.33 -8.15 -7.00
CA ARG A 36 9.24 -9.04 -6.53
C ARG A 36 9.32 -10.47 -7.08
N THR A 37 10.24 -10.75 -8.00
CA THR A 37 10.43 -12.13 -8.52
C THR A 37 11.04 -13.09 -7.49
N ALA A 38 11.61 -12.58 -6.39
CA ALA A 38 12.20 -13.40 -5.34
C ALA A 38 11.16 -14.09 -4.42
N ASP A 39 9.93 -13.57 -4.34
CA ASP A 39 8.84 -14.10 -3.49
C ASP A 39 7.90 -15.05 -4.25
N TRP A 40 8.43 -15.77 -5.25
CA TRP A 40 7.64 -16.67 -6.10
C TRP A 40 7.37 -18.02 -5.39
N HIS A 41 6.11 -18.26 -5.00
CA HIS A 41 5.65 -19.42 -4.23
C HIS A 41 4.50 -20.19 -4.92
N PRO A 42 4.77 -20.90 -6.04
CA PRO A 42 3.72 -21.53 -6.85
C PRO A 42 2.98 -22.66 -6.12
N GLY A 43 3.58 -23.27 -5.09
CA GLY A 43 2.91 -24.24 -4.22
C GLY A 43 1.68 -23.69 -3.48
N ARG A 44 1.53 -22.37 -3.40
CA ARG A 44 0.37 -21.69 -2.79
C ARG A 44 -0.57 -21.08 -3.83
N ALA A 45 -0.40 -21.37 -5.12
CA ALA A 45 -1.19 -20.81 -6.22
C ALA A 45 -2.71 -20.92 -5.99
N PHE A 46 -3.19 -22.08 -5.53
CA PHE A 46 -4.62 -22.27 -5.24
C PHE A 46 -5.14 -21.31 -4.16
N GLN A 47 -4.34 -21.09 -3.10
CA GLN A 47 -4.67 -20.11 -2.06
C GLN A 47 -4.71 -18.70 -2.65
N PHE A 48 -3.69 -18.30 -3.40
CA PHE A 48 -3.63 -16.94 -3.97
C PHE A 48 -4.74 -16.67 -4.98
N LEU A 49 -5.07 -17.64 -5.83
CA LEU A 49 -6.17 -17.54 -6.79
C LEU A 49 -7.53 -17.48 -6.09
N SER A 50 -7.77 -18.31 -5.07
CA SER A 50 -9.03 -18.26 -4.30
C SER A 50 -9.15 -16.96 -3.50
N GLU A 51 -8.09 -16.47 -2.89
CA GLU A 51 -8.06 -15.16 -2.23
C GLU A 51 -8.32 -14.01 -3.22
N LEU A 52 -7.74 -14.06 -4.42
CA LEU A 52 -8.00 -13.08 -5.47
C LEU A 52 -9.47 -13.10 -5.89
N LEU A 53 -10.02 -14.28 -6.22
CA LEU A 53 -11.40 -14.43 -6.69
C LEU A 53 -12.42 -14.00 -5.61
N LEU A 54 -12.30 -14.54 -4.40
CA LEU A 54 -13.19 -14.20 -3.29
C LEU A 54 -13.02 -12.73 -2.87
N GLY A 55 -11.79 -12.22 -2.93
CA GLY A 55 -11.50 -10.81 -2.71
C GLY A 55 -12.19 -9.90 -3.72
N GLN A 56 -12.19 -10.25 -5.02
CA GLN A 56 -12.93 -9.49 -6.04
C GLN A 56 -14.44 -9.51 -5.79
N VAL A 57 -15.02 -10.69 -5.52
CA VAL A 57 -16.46 -10.80 -5.24
C VAL A 57 -16.85 -10.02 -3.99
N GLY A 58 -16.03 -10.08 -2.94
CA GLY A 58 -16.24 -9.33 -1.71
C GLY A 58 -16.16 -7.82 -1.93
N LEU A 59 -15.13 -7.35 -2.64
CA LEU A 59 -14.91 -5.92 -2.88
C LEU A 59 -15.94 -5.31 -3.82
N MET A 60 -16.34 -6.03 -4.87
CA MET A 60 -17.44 -5.62 -5.76
C MET A 60 -18.78 -5.68 -5.03
N THR A 61 -18.93 -6.56 -4.05
CA THR A 61 -20.17 -7.13 -3.52
C THR A 61 -20.84 -8.11 -4.49
N PRO A 62 -21.50 -9.19 -4.00
CA PRO A 62 -21.96 -10.28 -4.87
C PRO A 62 -22.90 -9.87 -6.00
N GLY A 63 -23.81 -8.92 -5.74
CA GLY A 63 -24.75 -8.43 -6.75
C GLY A 63 -24.06 -7.68 -7.88
N ILE A 64 -23.17 -6.74 -7.54
CA ILE A 64 -22.42 -5.96 -8.53
C ILE A 64 -21.41 -6.86 -9.26
N ALA A 65 -20.78 -7.82 -8.58
CA ALA A 65 -19.93 -8.82 -9.23
C ALA A 65 -20.67 -9.56 -10.35
N ALA A 66 -21.93 -9.96 -10.12
CA ALA A 66 -22.75 -10.58 -11.15
C ALA A 66 -23.02 -9.63 -12.34
N PHE A 67 -23.31 -8.35 -12.08
CA PHE A 67 -23.47 -7.33 -13.13
C PHE A 67 -22.19 -7.11 -13.94
N PHE A 68 -21.04 -7.04 -13.28
CA PHE A 68 -19.73 -6.86 -13.91
C PHE A 68 -19.38 -8.06 -14.79
N ILE A 69 -19.55 -9.27 -14.28
CA ILE A 69 -19.30 -10.51 -15.03
C ILE A 69 -20.23 -10.57 -16.26
N TRP A 70 -21.54 -10.33 -16.07
CA TRP A 70 -22.49 -10.40 -17.18
C TRP A 70 -22.27 -9.29 -18.21
N GLY A 71 -21.97 -8.07 -17.75
CA GLY A 71 -21.59 -6.94 -18.61
C GLY A 71 -20.36 -7.27 -19.44
N GLN A 72 -19.35 -7.90 -18.85
CA GLN A 72 -18.16 -8.36 -19.55
C GLN A 72 -18.49 -9.43 -20.61
N VAL A 73 -19.38 -10.37 -20.30
CA VAL A 73 -19.88 -11.36 -21.28
C VAL A 73 -20.60 -10.66 -22.45
N CYS A 74 -21.45 -9.67 -22.17
CA CYS A 74 -22.12 -8.87 -23.21
C CYS A 74 -21.12 -8.12 -24.10
N LEU A 75 -20.09 -7.50 -23.51
CA LEU A 75 -19.03 -6.83 -24.26
C LEU A 75 -18.27 -7.81 -25.17
N LEU A 76 -17.88 -8.98 -24.66
CA LEU A 76 -17.18 -10.00 -25.43
C LEU A 76 -18.02 -10.53 -26.60
N ARG A 77 -19.32 -10.77 -26.38
CA ARG A 77 -20.25 -11.20 -27.45
C ARG A 77 -20.38 -10.16 -28.56
N ARG A 78 -20.31 -8.87 -28.22
CA ARG A 78 -20.42 -7.75 -29.16
C ARG A 78 -19.08 -7.28 -29.72
N ALA A 79 -17.94 -7.81 -29.24
CA ALA A 79 -16.61 -7.34 -29.61
C ALA A 79 -16.30 -7.46 -31.11
N ARG A 80 -16.91 -8.41 -31.82
CA ARG A 80 -16.73 -8.53 -33.28
C ARG A 80 -17.50 -7.47 -34.08
N GLN A 81 -18.58 -6.94 -33.50
CA GLN A 81 -19.52 -6.05 -34.19
C GLN A 81 -19.32 -4.58 -33.81
N LEU A 82 -18.90 -4.32 -32.56
CA LEU A 82 -18.77 -2.97 -32.00
C LEU A 82 -17.33 -2.74 -31.55
N PRO A 83 -16.55 -1.88 -32.23
CA PRO A 83 -15.18 -1.59 -31.86
C PRO A 83 -15.03 -1.10 -30.41
N GLY A 84 -15.97 -0.30 -29.91
CA GLY A 84 -15.99 0.15 -28.52
C GLY A 84 -16.17 -1.01 -27.52
N ALA A 85 -17.03 -1.99 -27.82
CA ALA A 85 -17.22 -3.16 -26.97
C ALA A 85 -15.95 -4.02 -26.91
N ARG A 86 -15.24 -4.15 -28.05
CA ARG A 86 -13.94 -4.83 -28.12
C ARG A 86 -12.90 -4.14 -27.26
N LEU A 87 -12.80 -2.81 -27.37
CA LEU A 87 -11.85 -2.02 -26.59
C LEU A 87 -12.09 -2.19 -25.09
N LEU A 88 -13.31 -1.99 -24.62
CA LEU A 88 -13.66 -2.15 -23.20
C LEU A 88 -13.41 -3.56 -22.67
N ALA A 89 -13.71 -4.58 -23.49
CA ALA A 89 -13.40 -5.97 -23.14
C ALA A 89 -11.88 -6.21 -23.04
N CYS A 90 -11.09 -5.73 -24.00
CA CYS A 90 -9.63 -5.86 -23.95
C CYS A 90 -9.03 -5.12 -22.74
N MET A 91 -9.51 -3.91 -22.45
CA MET A 91 -9.04 -3.11 -21.30
C MET A 91 -9.36 -3.74 -19.94
N SER A 92 -10.29 -4.70 -19.89
CA SER A 92 -10.64 -5.42 -18.66
C SER A 92 -9.96 -6.79 -18.61
N VAL A 93 -10.04 -7.57 -19.69
CA VAL A 93 -9.55 -8.95 -19.77
C VAL A 93 -8.03 -9.02 -19.75
N LEU A 94 -7.32 -8.13 -20.45
CA LEU A 94 -5.86 -8.18 -20.50
C LEU A 94 -5.24 -7.93 -19.11
N PRO A 95 -5.61 -6.86 -18.36
CA PRO A 95 -5.11 -6.71 -16.99
C PRO A 95 -5.57 -7.83 -16.06
N ALA A 96 -6.81 -8.34 -16.21
CA ALA A 96 -7.28 -9.47 -15.41
C ALA A 96 -6.42 -10.72 -15.62
N CYS A 97 -6.04 -11.04 -16.87
CA CYS A 97 -5.10 -12.13 -17.15
C CYS A 97 -3.73 -11.90 -16.51
N VAL A 98 -3.22 -10.67 -16.49
CA VAL A 98 -1.96 -10.33 -15.81
C VAL A 98 -2.07 -10.58 -14.30
N PHE A 99 -3.15 -10.14 -13.66
CA PHE A 99 -3.36 -10.41 -12.22
C PHE A 99 -3.53 -11.90 -11.93
N VAL A 100 -4.26 -12.64 -12.77
CA VAL A 100 -4.40 -14.10 -12.61
C VAL A 100 -3.06 -14.80 -12.79
N GLN A 101 -2.27 -14.41 -13.79
CA GLN A 101 -0.92 -14.93 -13.99
C GLN A 101 -0.01 -14.63 -12.79
N HIS A 102 -0.07 -13.42 -12.23
CA HIS A 102 0.69 -13.06 -11.05
C HIS A 102 0.26 -13.86 -9.81
N ALA A 103 -1.05 -14.08 -9.65
CA ALA A 103 -1.63 -14.89 -8.57
C ALA A 103 -1.21 -16.37 -8.59
N VAL A 104 -0.63 -16.86 -9.69
CA VAL A 104 -0.01 -18.20 -9.70
C VAL A 104 1.25 -18.26 -8.85
N GLY A 105 2.00 -17.16 -8.76
CA GLY A 105 3.28 -17.13 -8.05
C GLY A 105 3.27 -16.38 -6.74
N ASP A 106 2.51 -15.29 -6.63
CA ASP A 106 2.47 -14.47 -5.42
C ASP A 106 1.07 -13.89 -5.19
N ARG A 107 0.80 -13.48 -3.95
CA ARG A 107 -0.49 -12.95 -3.54
C ARG A 107 -0.79 -11.60 -4.18
N VAL A 108 -1.80 -11.55 -5.05
CA VAL A 108 -2.40 -10.30 -5.51
C VAL A 108 -3.38 -9.78 -4.46
N GLN A 109 -3.17 -8.55 -3.98
CA GLN A 109 -4.14 -7.94 -3.06
C GLN A 109 -5.45 -7.62 -3.81
N ALA A 110 -6.60 -7.87 -3.17
CA ALA A 110 -7.92 -7.74 -3.79
C ALA A 110 -8.24 -6.32 -4.29
N ASN A 111 -7.60 -5.29 -3.76
CA ASN A 111 -7.75 -3.91 -4.23
C ASN A 111 -6.95 -3.61 -5.51
N TRP A 112 -5.93 -4.40 -5.89
CA TRP A 112 -5.11 -4.10 -7.07
C TRP A 112 -5.89 -4.13 -8.39
N PRO A 113 -6.79 -5.12 -8.63
CA PRO A 113 -7.56 -5.13 -9.86
C PRO A 113 -8.62 -4.03 -9.97
N VAL A 114 -8.78 -3.14 -8.98
CA VAL A 114 -9.78 -2.05 -9.02
C VAL A 114 -9.66 -1.17 -10.28
N VAL A 115 -8.46 -1.12 -10.89
CA VAL A 115 -8.21 -0.41 -12.16
C VAL A 115 -9.12 -0.89 -13.31
N ILE A 116 -9.61 -2.14 -13.29
CA ILE A 116 -10.52 -2.64 -14.33
C ILE A 116 -11.99 -2.28 -14.06
N TYR A 117 -12.33 -1.85 -12.83
CA TYR A 117 -13.72 -1.67 -12.40
C TYR A 117 -14.48 -0.61 -13.22
N PRO A 118 -13.87 0.53 -13.62
CA PRO A 118 -14.57 1.49 -14.47
C PRO A 118 -15.04 0.88 -15.79
N MET A 119 -14.24 0.01 -16.43
CA MET A 119 -14.61 -0.64 -17.69
C MET A 119 -15.71 -1.68 -17.47
N LEU A 120 -15.65 -2.43 -16.38
CA LEU A 120 -16.70 -3.37 -15.98
C LEU A 120 -18.02 -2.65 -15.66
N ALA A 121 -17.96 -1.48 -15.02
CA ALA A 121 -19.13 -0.66 -14.71
C ALA A 121 -19.81 -0.13 -15.98
N VAL A 122 -19.03 0.33 -16.96
CA VAL A 122 -19.57 0.70 -18.28
C VAL A 122 -20.18 -0.52 -18.97
N GLY A 123 -19.51 -1.68 -18.94
CA GLY A 123 -20.05 -2.93 -19.48
C GLY A 123 -21.36 -3.38 -18.81
N ALA A 124 -21.50 -3.16 -17.51
CA ALA A 124 -22.69 -3.49 -16.74
C ALA A 124 -23.93 -2.71 -17.19
N ALA A 125 -23.77 -1.53 -17.82
CA ALA A 125 -24.89 -0.78 -18.39
C ALA A 125 -25.60 -1.52 -19.54
N LEU A 126 -24.97 -2.55 -20.13
CA LEU A 126 -25.57 -3.41 -21.15
C LEU A 126 -26.50 -4.48 -20.55
N VAL A 127 -26.55 -4.61 -19.22
CA VAL A 127 -27.24 -5.69 -18.52
C VAL A 127 -28.64 -5.24 -18.12
N VAL A 128 -29.65 -5.79 -18.78
CA VAL A 128 -31.06 -5.60 -18.41
C VAL A 128 -31.43 -6.68 -17.39
N TRP A 129 -31.17 -6.43 -16.10
CA TRP A 129 -31.50 -7.36 -15.02
C TRP A 129 -32.37 -6.67 -13.96
N ARG A 130 -33.55 -7.24 -13.68
CA ARG A 130 -34.57 -6.64 -12.78
C ARG A 130 -34.08 -6.41 -11.34
N TRP A 131 -33.01 -7.09 -10.94
CA TRP A 131 -32.45 -7.05 -9.59
C TRP A 131 -31.36 -5.98 -9.40
N TRP A 132 -31.15 -5.08 -10.36
CA TRP A 132 -30.13 -4.02 -10.26
C TRP A 132 -30.28 -3.16 -8.99
N ARG A 133 -31.52 -2.88 -8.57
CA ARG A 133 -31.80 -2.12 -7.34
C ARG A 133 -31.31 -2.84 -6.09
N TRP A 134 -31.43 -4.17 -6.05
CA TRP A 134 -30.95 -4.99 -4.95
C TRP A 134 -29.43 -5.11 -4.95
N ALA A 135 -28.82 -5.25 -6.13
CA ALA A 135 -27.36 -5.25 -6.25
C ALA A 135 -26.75 -3.91 -5.78
N MET A 136 -27.29 -2.78 -6.25
CA MET A 136 -26.85 -1.46 -5.81
C MET A 136 -27.17 -1.20 -4.34
N GLY A 137 -28.40 -1.45 -3.91
CA GLY A 137 -28.83 -1.25 -2.52
C GLY A 137 -28.02 -2.11 -1.54
N GLY A 138 -27.81 -3.38 -1.87
CA GLY A 138 -26.97 -4.28 -1.08
C GLY A 138 -25.52 -3.82 -1.02
N GLY A 139 -24.96 -3.37 -2.15
CA GLY A 139 -23.61 -2.79 -2.20
C GLY A 139 -23.47 -1.56 -1.32
N LEU A 140 -24.43 -0.63 -1.40
CA LEU A 140 -24.46 0.58 -0.57
C LEU A 140 -24.60 0.25 0.91
N VAL A 141 -25.47 -0.70 1.28
CA VAL A 141 -25.64 -1.14 2.67
C VAL A 141 -24.36 -1.78 3.21
N ILE A 142 -23.74 -2.71 2.48
CA ILE A 142 -22.47 -3.33 2.89
C ILE A 142 -21.38 -2.26 3.05
N GLY A 143 -21.26 -1.35 2.08
CA GLY A 143 -20.31 -0.24 2.15
C GLY A 143 -20.54 0.63 3.38
N ALA A 144 -21.79 1.05 3.62
CA ALA A 144 -22.15 1.85 4.79
C ALA A 144 -21.82 1.13 6.11
N LEU A 145 -22.07 -0.18 6.21
CA LEU A 145 -21.72 -0.98 7.39
C LEU A 145 -20.19 -1.05 7.61
N VAL A 146 -19.41 -1.23 6.54
CA VAL A 146 -17.94 -1.23 6.61
C VAL A 146 -17.41 0.13 7.05
N TYR A 147 -17.91 1.23 6.48
CA TYR A 147 -17.53 2.58 6.89
C TYR A 147 -17.95 2.88 8.33
N ALA A 148 -19.16 2.49 8.74
CA ALA A 148 -19.63 2.64 10.11
C ALA A 148 -18.73 1.86 11.09
N GLN A 149 -18.31 0.64 10.71
CA GLN A 149 -17.34 -0.13 11.48
C GLN A 149 -15.99 0.57 11.58
N ALA A 150 -15.46 1.10 10.48
CA ALA A 150 -14.15 1.76 10.48
C ALA A 150 -14.13 3.05 11.32
N LEU A 151 -15.19 3.86 11.25
CA LEU A 151 -15.28 5.15 11.93
C LEU A 151 -15.64 4.98 13.41
N PHE A 152 -16.77 4.31 13.67
CA PHE A 152 -17.35 4.26 15.01
C PHE A 152 -16.94 2.99 15.79
N ALA A 153 -16.52 1.94 15.08
CA ALA A 153 -16.14 0.65 15.65
C ALA A 153 -17.16 0.07 16.66
N PRO A 154 -18.47 0.01 16.30
CA PRO A 154 -19.53 -0.52 17.15
C PRO A 154 -19.32 -2.00 17.50
N LEU A 155 -18.69 -2.79 16.63
CA LEU A 155 -18.30 -4.16 16.95
C LEU A 155 -16.87 -4.20 17.51
N PRO A 156 -16.63 -4.89 18.64
CA PRO A 156 -15.31 -5.03 19.25
C PRO A 156 -14.47 -6.08 18.52
N LEU A 157 -14.16 -5.81 17.25
CA LEU A 157 -13.33 -6.69 16.42
C LEU A 157 -11.87 -6.64 16.89
N SER A 158 -11.17 -7.77 16.74
CA SER A 158 -9.75 -7.88 17.06
C SER A 158 -8.90 -7.16 16.01
N ALA A 159 -7.65 -6.82 16.35
CA ALA A 159 -6.73 -6.22 15.38
C ALA A 159 -6.51 -7.10 14.13
N HIS A 160 -6.77 -8.41 14.20
CA HIS A 160 -6.68 -9.31 13.05
C HIS A 160 -7.78 -9.05 12.00
N THR A 161 -9.00 -8.76 12.44
CA THR A 161 -10.16 -8.55 11.57
C THR A 161 -10.46 -7.07 11.33
N ASP A 162 -10.08 -6.20 12.26
CA ASP A 162 -10.26 -4.76 12.16
C ASP A 162 -9.00 -4.08 11.57
N VAL A 163 -9.00 -3.93 10.26
CA VAL A 163 -7.91 -3.23 9.54
C VAL A 163 -7.88 -1.75 9.91
N ALA A 164 -9.02 -1.14 10.24
CA ALA A 164 -9.09 0.26 10.65
C ALA A 164 -8.42 0.47 12.00
N LEU A 165 -8.68 -0.39 12.98
CA LEU A 165 -7.96 -0.43 14.25
C LEU A 165 -6.46 -0.62 14.00
N ARG A 166 -6.08 -1.62 13.20
CA ARG A 166 -4.67 -1.93 12.95
C ARG A 166 -3.92 -0.78 12.29
N GLN A 167 -4.48 -0.16 11.25
CA GLN A 167 -3.76 0.82 10.43
C GLN A 167 -3.90 2.26 10.92
N MET A 168 -5.04 2.64 11.50
CA MET A 168 -5.35 4.06 11.77
C MET A 168 -5.35 4.43 13.25
N ALA A 169 -5.55 3.47 14.17
CA ALA A 169 -5.76 3.81 15.56
C ALA A 169 -4.47 4.16 16.31
N GLY A 170 -4.56 5.15 17.19
CA GLY A 170 -3.61 5.34 18.28
C GLY A 170 -2.30 6.04 17.95
N TRP A 171 -2.08 6.50 16.71
CA TRP A 171 -0.81 7.14 16.30
C TRP A 171 -0.44 8.37 17.16
N ARG A 172 -1.39 9.29 17.39
CA ARG A 172 -1.16 10.47 18.24
C ARG A 172 -0.87 10.11 19.70
N SER A 173 -1.54 9.09 20.23
CA SER A 173 -1.30 8.60 21.60
C SER A 173 0.08 7.96 21.73
N LEU A 174 0.47 7.15 20.74
CA LEU A 174 1.80 6.55 20.67
C LEU A 174 2.88 7.65 20.59
N ALA A 175 2.70 8.64 19.73
CA ALA A 175 3.61 9.78 19.60
C ALA A 175 3.78 10.56 20.91
N GLY A 176 2.68 10.80 21.64
CA GLY A 176 2.73 11.41 22.97
C GLY A 176 3.55 10.61 23.98
N GLN A 177 3.37 9.29 24.02
CA GLN A 177 4.11 8.39 24.92
C GLN A 177 5.60 8.25 24.53
N ILE A 178 5.91 8.29 23.24
CA ILE A 178 7.30 8.35 22.77
C ILE A 178 7.92 9.68 23.21
N ALA A 179 7.22 10.80 23.01
CA ALA A 179 7.70 12.12 23.38
C ALA A 179 7.96 12.31 24.89
N THR A 180 7.26 11.57 25.76
CA THR A 180 7.56 11.56 27.21
C THR A 180 8.83 10.77 27.55
N THR A 181 9.25 9.86 26.68
CA THR A 181 10.44 9.02 26.87
C THR A 181 11.67 9.61 26.16
N ALA A 182 11.43 10.36 25.08
CA ALA A 182 12.45 10.99 24.25
C ALA A 182 13.13 12.17 24.95
N ARG A 183 14.45 12.24 24.83
CA ARG A 183 15.26 13.37 25.32
C ARG A 183 15.30 14.50 24.30
N PRO A 184 15.54 15.75 24.72
CA PRO A 184 15.74 16.85 23.78
C PRO A 184 16.89 16.54 22.81
N GLY A 185 16.64 16.72 21.51
CA GLY A 185 17.63 16.47 20.44
C GLY A 185 17.66 15.03 19.92
N GLU A 186 16.95 14.07 20.55
CA GLU A 186 16.84 12.71 20.02
C GLU A 186 15.98 12.67 18.75
N PHE A 187 16.42 11.93 17.73
CA PHE A 187 15.59 11.60 16.58
C PHE A 187 14.67 10.40 16.86
N ILE A 188 13.61 10.25 16.08
CA ILE A 188 12.69 9.10 16.15
C ILE A 188 12.77 8.31 14.85
N ALA A 189 13.25 7.07 14.91
CA ALA A 189 13.27 6.17 13.77
C ALA A 189 12.24 5.06 13.90
N ALA A 190 11.94 4.35 12.80
CA ALA A 190 11.13 3.15 12.86
C ALA A 190 11.66 2.02 11.97
N CYS A 191 11.38 0.78 12.38
CA CYS A 191 11.77 -0.44 11.67
C CYS A 191 11.17 -0.59 10.27
N ASP A 192 10.10 0.12 9.96
CA ASP A 192 9.44 0.06 8.66
C ASP A 192 8.90 1.43 8.26
N TYR A 193 8.86 1.65 6.94
CA TYR A 193 8.48 2.92 6.35
C TYR A 193 7.05 3.35 6.70
N GLY A 194 6.13 2.40 6.94
CA GLY A 194 4.75 2.71 7.27
C GLY A 194 4.68 3.35 8.66
N THR A 195 5.33 2.72 9.64
CA THR A 195 5.46 3.25 10.99
C THR A 195 6.21 4.59 11.00
N ALA A 196 7.31 4.71 10.25
CA ALA A 196 8.06 5.97 10.16
C ALA A 196 7.23 7.10 9.55
N ALA A 197 6.50 6.82 8.47
CA ALA A 197 5.65 7.81 7.80
C ALA A 197 4.49 8.27 8.69
N GLU A 198 3.80 7.35 9.36
CA GLU A 198 2.72 7.69 10.28
C GLU A 198 3.25 8.54 11.45
N LEU A 199 4.37 8.16 12.06
CA LEU A 199 5.01 8.95 13.13
C LEU A 199 5.41 10.35 12.64
N ALA A 200 5.96 10.49 11.43
CA ALA A 200 6.30 11.79 10.85
C ALA A 200 5.08 12.73 10.74
N THR A 201 3.87 12.18 10.62
CA THR A 201 2.63 12.97 10.56
C THR A 201 2.06 13.39 11.92
N VAL A 202 2.50 12.79 13.03
CA VAL A 202 1.91 13.03 14.36
C VAL A 202 2.91 13.40 15.45
N MET A 203 4.21 13.19 15.23
CA MET A 203 5.24 13.56 16.18
C MET A 203 5.36 15.10 16.29
N PRO A 204 5.60 15.64 17.49
CA PRO A 204 5.90 17.06 17.64
C PRO A 204 7.14 17.46 16.80
N PRO A 205 7.14 18.63 16.13
CA PRO A 205 8.21 19.04 15.21
C PRO A 205 9.63 19.08 15.82
N ARG A 206 9.73 19.20 17.14
CA ARG A 206 11.01 19.16 17.86
C ARG A 206 11.72 17.80 17.85
N TYR A 207 11.03 16.74 17.43
CA TYR A 207 11.58 15.39 17.31
C TYR A 207 11.61 14.99 15.84
N PRO A 208 12.76 15.08 15.15
CA PRO A 208 12.85 14.73 13.75
C PRO A 208 12.58 13.23 13.57
N VAL A 209 11.73 12.89 12.61
CA VAL A 209 11.40 11.49 12.29
C VAL A 209 12.26 11.01 11.14
N VAL A 210 12.83 9.82 11.26
CA VAL A 210 13.87 9.30 10.37
C VAL A 210 13.46 7.96 9.78
N GLY A 211 13.44 7.88 8.46
CA GLY A 211 13.27 6.63 7.73
C GLY A 211 14.61 5.94 7.50
N MET A 212 14.71 4.64 7.80
CA MET A 212 15.97 3.88 7.72
C MET A 212 15.81 2.59 6.88
N GLU A 213 15.75 2.75 5.57
CA GLU A 213 15.53 1.70 4.58
C GLU A 213 16.14 2.12 3.24
N ALA A 214 16.62 1.18 2.44
CA ALA A 214 17.19 1.44 1.11
C ALA A 214 16.29 2.29 0.20
N ARG A 215 14.98 2.30 0.44
CA ARG A 215 14.03 3.12 -0.31
C ARG A 215 14.29 4.61 -0.24
N TRP A 216 14.83 5.11 0.87
CA TRP A 216 14.92 6.55 1.11
C TRP A 216 15.99 7.21 0.26
N ALA A 217 16.98 6.44 -0.22
CA ALA A 217 17.97 6.88 -1.20
C ALA A 217 17.36 7.24 -2.57
N LEU A 218 16.09 6.89 -2.82
CA LEU A 218 15.38 7.23 -4.06
C LEU A 218 14.58 8.53 -3.97
N PHE A 219 14.61 9.21 -2.81
CA PHE A 219 13.88 10.45 -2.58
C PHE A 219 14.87 11.60 -2.37
N ASP A 220 14.49 12.78 -2.85
CA ASP A 220 15.23 14.02 -2.58
C ASP A 220 14.82 14.54 -1.19
N LEU A 221 15.33 13.91 -0.14
CA LEU A 221 15.05 14.22 1.26
C LEU A 221 16.36 14.55 2.01
N PRO A 222 16.30 15.35 3.10
CA PRO A 222 17.49 15.61 3.91
C PRO A 222 18.08 14.32 4.49
N HIS A 223 19.38 14.15 4.31
CA HIS A 223 20.16 13.01 4.83
C HIS A 223 21.17 13.49 5.88
N GLY A 224 21.90 12.54 6.48
CA GLY A 224 22.99 12.86 7.42
C GLY A 224 22.53 13.08 8.86
N VAL A 225 21.51 12.34 9.30
CA VAL A 225 21.10 12.27 10.71
C VAL A 225 22.23 11.69 11.55
N SER A 226 22.50 12.29 12.71
CA SER A 226 23.50 11.84 13.69
C SER A 226 22.99 11.93 15.13
N GLY A 227 23.76 11.38 16.07
CA GLY A 227 23.48 11.45 17.50
C GLY A 227 22.56 10.35 18.03
N ASP A 228 21.92 10.62 19.15
CA ASP A 228 21.02 9.70 19.84
C ASP A 228 19.61 9.71 19.26
N GLY A 229 18.91 8.59 19.37
CA GLY A 229 17.52 8.49 18.96
C GLY A 229 16.75 7.35 19.62
N ILE A 230 15.46 7.30 19.33
CA ILE A 230 14.58 6.19 19.67
C ILE A 230 14.16 5.48 18.39
N MET A 231 14.48 4.19 18.31
CA MET A 231 14.01 3.28 17.28
C MET A 231 12.71 2.61 17.73
N VAL A 232 11.66 2.73 16.91
CA VAL A 232 10.31 2.20 17.16
C VAL A 232 10.06 0.99 16.27
N CYS A 233 9.82 -0.17 16.87
CA CYS A 233 9.77 -1.43 16.12
C CYS A 233 8.61 -2.32 16.54
N ASN A 234 7.88 -2.88 15.56
CA ASN A 234 7.01 -4.01 15.85
C ASN A 234 7.91 -5.20 16.31
N PRO A 235 7.61 -5.88 17.44
CA PRO A 235 8.38 -7.01 17.93
C PRO A 235 8.57 -8.19 16.94
N ARG A 236 7.72 -8.27 15.92
CA ARG A 236 7.80 -9.27 14.84
C ARG A 236 8.74 -8.86 13.70
N ARG A 237 9.29 -7.65 13.73
CA ARG A 237 10.26 -7.13 12.75
C ARG A 237 11.63 -7.00 13.40
N THR A 238 12.65 -7.28 12.62
CA THR A 238 14.04 -6.98 12.95
C THR A 238 14.50 -5.75 12.16
N PHE A 239 15.52 -5.07 12.66
CA PHE A 239 16.22 -4.01 11.94
C PHE A 239 17.73 -4.27 11.98
N SER A 240 18.45 -3.72 11.01
CA SER A 240 19.92 -3.82 11.00
C SER A 240 20.51 -2.94 12.10
N HIS A 241 21.54 -3.46 12.77
CA HIS A 241 22.31 -2.72 13.76
C HIS A 241 23.53 -2.00 13.16
N ASP A 242 23.77 -2.15 11.85
CA ASP A 242 24.99 -1.66 11.19
C ASP A 242 25.12 -0.13 11.23
N ALA A 243 24.00 0.57 11.35
CA ALA A 243 23.97 2.03 11.45
C ALA A 243 24.27 2.55 12.87
N PHE A 244 24.36 1.67 13.88
CA PHE A 244 24.40 2.04 15.28
C PHE A 244 25.67 1.56 15.98
N THR A 245 26.12 2.32 16.98
CA THR A 245 27.17 1.88 17.92
C THR A 245 26.57 1.24 19.17
N SER A 246 25.36 1.68 19.57
CA SER A 246 24.62 1.12 20.69
C SER A 246 23.15 0.93 20.35
N VAL A 247 22.54 -0.15 20.83
CA VAL A 247 21.11 -0.45 20.72
C VAL A 247 20.66 -1.04 22.06
N GLU A 248 19.87 -0.29 22.82
CA GLU A 248 19.38 -0.68 24.14
C GLU A 248 17.85 -0.68 24.16
N ARG A 249 17.21 -1.79 24.53
CA ARG A 249 15.76 -1.84 24.65
C ARG A 249 15.30 -1.11 25.91
N ILE A 250 14.44 -0.11 25.74
CA ILE A 250 13.99 0.77 26.85
C ILE A 250 12.54 0.52 27.28
N GLY A 251 11.74 -0.20 26.49
CA GLY A 251 10.39 -0.57 26.88
C GLY A 251 9.50 -1.01 25.71
N THR A 252 8.22 -1.23 26.01
CA THR A 252 7.18 -1.54 25.02
C THR A 252 5.99 -0.62 25.26
N LEU A 253 5.49 -0.03 24.17
CA LEU A 253 4.25 0.74 24.16
C LEU A 253 3.15 -0.03 23.43
N LEU A 254 1.91 0.22 23.81
CA LEU A 254 0.73 -0.34 23.15
C LEU A 254 0.03 0.75 22.34
N ARG A 255 -0.04 0.56 21.03
CA ARG A 255 -0.84 1.40 20.14
C ARG A 255 -2.24 0.84 20.05
N GLY A 256 -3.25 1.70 20.16
CA GLY A 256 -4.65 1.27 20.19
C GLY A 256 -5.65 2.41 20.36
N ARG A 257 -6.93 2.05 20.56
CA ARG A 257 -8.04 3.01 20.79
C ARG A 257 -9.08 2.38 21.72
N HIS A 258 -9.59 3.15 22.68
CA HIS A 258 -10.62 2.74 23.65
C HIS A 258 -10.32 1.39 24.34
N GLY A 259 -9.10 1.22 24.88
CA GLY A 259 -8.68 0.00 25.56
C GLY A 259 -8.41 -1.21 24.65
N ARG A 260 -8.62 -1.09 23.33
CA ARG A 260 -8.27 -2.13 22.36
C ARG A 260 -6.87 -1.89 21.81
N THR A 261 -6.01 -2.89 21.95
CA THR A 261 -4.66 -2.89 21.38
C THR A 261 -4.72 -3.23 19.90
N ALA A 262 -4.22 -2.32 19.07
CA ALA A 262 -3.97 -2.55 17.66
C ALA A 262 -2.65 -3.30 17.47
N GLU A 263 -1.60 -2.85 18.15
CA GLU A 263 -0.24 -3.35 17.97
C GLU A 263 0.65 -2.98 19.18
N ALA A 264 1.58 -3.87 19.53
CA ALA A 264 2.65 -3.57 20.47
C ALA A 264 3.89 -3.09 19.69
N VAL A 265 4.60 -2.12 20.27
CA VAL A 265 5.77 -1.49 19.66
C VAL A 265 6.88 -1.42 20.70
N ASP A 266 8.01 -2.05 20.41
CA ASP A 266 9.20 -2.00 21.23
C ASP A 266 10.00 -0.74 20.90
N LEU A 267 10.51 -0.12 21.96
CA LEU A 267 11.36 1.06 21.89
C LEU A 267 12.79 0.67 22.21
N TYR A 268 13.71 1.15 21.38
CA TYR A 268 15.14 0.99 21.59
C TYR A 268 15.78 2.38 21.58
N ARG A 269 16.62 2.68 22.56
CA ARG A 269 17.52 3.83 22.48
C ARG A 269 18.72 3.42 21.64
N VAL A 270 19.05 4.25 20.67
CA VAL A 270 20.11 4.00 19.69
C VAL A 270 21.05 5.18 19.59
N HIS A 271 22.32 4.90 19.32
CA HIS A 271 23.31 5.93 18.98
C HIS A 271 23.81 5.70 17.56
N MET A 272 23.62 6.69 16.69
CA MET A 272 24.04 6.61 15.29
C MET A 272 25.57 6.57 15.21
N ARG A 273 26.10 5.79 14.27
CA ARG A 273 27.52 5.84 13.92
C ARG A 273 27.87 7.16 13.23
N ASP A 274 29.03 7.71 13.55
CA ASP A 274 29.58 8.86 12.82
C ASP A 274 30.22 8.46 11.48
N ASP A 275 30.70 7.21 11.40
CA ASP A 275 31.47 6.66 10.27
C ASP A 275 30.61 5.88 9.25
N LEU A 276 29.34 6.26 9.08
CA LEU A 276 28.44 5.63 8.11
C LEU A 276 29.01 5.68 6.69
N SER A 277 28.93 4.55 5.98
CA SER A 277 29.23 4.50 4.55
C SER A 277 28.30 5.42 3.77
N PRO A 278 28.72 5.98 2.62
CA PRO A 278 27.88 6.86 1.81
C PRO A 278 26.52 6.23 1.43
N ALA A 279 26.51 4.94 1.10
CA ALA A 279 25.29 4.23 0.74
C ALA A 279 24.30 4.10 1.92
N LEU A 280 24.81 3.82 3.12
CA LEU A 280 23.99 3.73 4.33
C LEU A 280 23.49 5.12 4.78
N ARG A 281 24.31 6.16 4.61
CA ARG A 281 23.89 7.54 4.87
C ARG A 281 22.74 7.98 3.97
N LEU A 282 22.74 7.58 2.70
CA LEU A 282 21.65 7.89 1.75
C LEU A 282 20.37 7.08 2.02
N SER A 283 20.45 5.92 2.67
CA SER A 283 19.26 5.13 3.04
C SER A 283 18.59 5.62 4.33
N ILE A 284 19.16 6.64 4.97
CA ILE A 284 18.69 7.26 6.20
C ILE A 284 18.26 8.70 5.88
N ALA A 285 16.96 8.97 5.90
CA ALA A 285 16.41 10.28 5.54
C ALA A 285 15.52 10.85 6.64
N CYS A 286 15.62 12.16 6.86
CA CYS A 286 14.66 12.89 7.67
C CYS A 286 13.34 13.03 6.88
N LEU A 287 12.25 12.59 7.49
CA LEU A 287 10.92 12.67 6.92
C LEU A 287 10.30 14.05 7.22
N PRO A 288 9.52 14.61 6.29
CA PRO A 288 8.90 15.92 6.48
C PRO A 288 7.85 15.87 7.60
N ALA A 289 7.92 16.81 8.53
CA ALA A 289 6.96 16.93 9.63
C ALA A 289 5.63 17.53 9.14
N SER A 290 4.53 17.17 9.80
CA SER A 290 3.23 17.82 9.57
C SER A 290 3.26 19.27 10.09
N GLY A 291 3.58 20.22 9.22
CA GLY A 291 3.67 21.65 9.55
C GLY A 291 4.67 22.44 8.70
N GLU A 292 5.52 21.74 7.94
CA GLU A 292 6.52 22.34 7.04
C GLU A 292 6.07 22.40 5.56
N ARG A 293 4.77 22.23 5.28
CA ARG A 293 4.20 22.37 3.94
C ARG A 293 3.40 23.65 3.80
#